data_AF-A0A925JVE0-F1
#
_entry.id   AF-A0A925JVE0-F1
#
_cell.length_a   1.000
_cell.length_b   1.000
_cell.length_c   1.000
_cell.angle_alpha   90.00
_cell.angle_beta   90.00
_cell.angle_gamma   90.00
#
_symmetry.space_group_name_H-M   'P 1'
#
loop_
_entity.id
_entity.type
_entity.pdbx_description
1 polymer ?
#
loop_
_entity_poly.entity_id
_entity_poly.type
_entity_poly.pdbx_seq_one_letter_code
_entity_poly.pdbx_strand_id
1 'polypeptide(L)' 'QIAGDLTLSSAVKVTLNGGAQAKNIFWQVAGQATLGTTTHFEGNILSMTGITFQTGASMKGRALAQTAVVLDANAVTKP' A
#
# COMPACT_ATOMS: atom_id res chain seq x y z
N GLN A 1 -8.98 8.54 -4.57
CA GLN A 1 -8.95 8.20 -6.00
C GLN A 1 -7.75 8.92 -6.59
N ILE A 2 -6.90 8.21 -7.32
CA ILE A 2 -5.63 8.72 -7.86
C ILE A 2 -5.57 8.32 -9.33
N ALA A 3 -5.55 9.31 -10.24
CA ALA A 3 -5.58 9.08 -11.68
C ALA A 3 -4.23 8.67 -12.29
N GLY A 4 -3.16 8.66 -11.49
CA GLY A 4 -1.82 8.23 -11.87
C GLY A 4 -1.24 7.27 -10.83
N ASP A 5 0.07 7.39 -10.61
CA ASP A 5 0.81 6.54 -9.67
C ASP A 5 0.66 7.00 -8.21
N LEU A 6 0.78 6.05 -7.28
CA LEU A 6 0.90 6.29 -5.85
C LEU A 6 2.30 5.86 -5.39
N THR A 7 3.09 6.80 -4.90
CA THR A 7 4.44 6.51 -4.38
C THR A 7 4.56 6.97 -2.95
N LEU A 8 5.00 6.08 -2.07
CA LEU A 8 5.47 6.43 -0.73
C LEU A 8 7.00 6.30 -0.73
N SER A 9 7.69 7.39 -0.39
CA SER A 9 9.14 7.37 -0.16
C SER A 9 9.51 6.45 1.00
N SER A 10 10.76 6.00 1.04
CA SER A 10 11.27 5.15 2.12
C SER A 10 11.03 5.73 3.51
N ALA A 11 10.82 4.85 4.49
CA ALA A 11 10.56 5.14 5.90
C ALA A 11 9.28 5.97 6.20
N VAL A 12 8.46 6.31 5.20
CA VAL A 12 7.17 6.96 5.42
C VAL A 12 6.22 6.03 6.19
N LYS A 13 5.44 6.60 7.10
CA LYS A 13 4.43 5.86 7.87
C LYS A 13 3.07 6.54 7.71
N VAL A 14 2.06 5.75 7.36
CA VAL A 14 0.66 6.16 7.42
C VAL A 14 0.14 5.88 8.82
N THR A 15 -0.22 6.92 9.59
CA THR A 15 -0.70 6.78 10.96
C THR A 15 -2.22 6.93 11.02
N LEU A 16 -2.90 6.02 11.74
CA LEU A 16 -4.34 6.09 11.98
C LEU A 16 -4.62 6.64 13.38
N ASN A 17 -5.40 7.72 13.44
CA ASN A 17 -5.79 8.38 14.69
C ASN A 17 -7.33 8.40 14.84
N GLY A 18 -7.81 8.67 16.06
CA GLY A 18 -9.24 8.92 16.29
C GLY A 18 -10.15 7.71 16.04
N GLY A 19 -9.65 6.48 16.17
CA GLY A 19 -10.42 5.26 15.92
C GLY A 19 -10.53 4.85 14.45
N ALA A 20 -9.75 5.48 13.56
CA ALA A 20 -9.64 5.05 12.17
C ALA A 20 -9.16 3.59 12.07
N GLN A 21 -9.76 2.83 11.15
CA GLN A 21 -9.49 1.40 10.95
C GLN A 21 -9.11 1.13 9.50
N ALA A 22 -7.99 0.43 9.30
CA ALA A 22 -7.47 0.05 7.97
C ALA A 22 -8.54 -0.60 7.07
N LYS A 23 -9.41 -1.44 7.64
CA LYS A 23 -10.48 -2.12 6.89
C LYS A 23 -11.47 -1.17 6.21
N ASN A 24 -11.58 0.07 6.69
CA ASN A 24 -12.47 1.11 6.18
C ASN A 24 -11.75 2.12 5.26
N ILE A 25 -10.48 1.88 4.90
CA ILE A 25 -9.68 2.78 4.08
C ILE A 25 -9.45 2.15 2.70
N PHE A 26 -9.69 2.94 1.65
CA PHE A 26 -9.59 2.51 0.26
C PHE A 26 -8.77 3.48 -0.59
N TRP A 27 -7.72 2.97 -1.22
CA TRP A 27 -6.83 3.69 -2.11
C TRP A 27 -7.00 3.14 -3.53
N GLN A 28 -7.84 3.79 -4.34
CA GLN A 28 -7.96 3.47 -5.77
C GLN A 28 -6.89 4.23 -6.55
N VAL A 29 -6.11 3.48 -7.33
CA VAL A 29 -4.95 3.95 -8.12
C VAL A 29 -5.13 3.48 -9.56
N ALA A 30 -5.12 4.41 -10.52
CA ALA A 30 -5.22 4.09 -11.94
C ALA A 30 -3.86 3.70 -12.55
N GLY A 31 -2.75 4.18 -11.96
CA GLY A 31 -1.39 3.77 -12.30
C GLY A 31 -0.90 2.61 -11.42
N GLN A 32 0.38 2.63 -11.07
CA GLN A 32 1.01 1.67 -10.16
C GLN A 32 1.11 2.22 -8.73
N ALA A 33 1.25 1.34 -7.75
CA ALA A 33 1.59 1.73 -6.38
C ALA A 33 2.99 1.24 -6.00
N THR A 34 3.83 2.13 -5.49
CA THR A 34 5.18 1.79 -5.00
C THR A 34 5.33 2.20 -3.54
N LEU A 35 5.62 1.22 -2.69
CA LEU A 35 5.97 1.45 -1.29
C LEU A 35 7.49 1.33 -1.13
N GLY A 36 8.15 2.45 -0.82
CA GLY A 36 9.59 2.51 -0.60
C GLY A 36 10.04 1.66 0.59
N THR A 37 11.35 1.46 0.73
CA THR A 37 11.92 0.61 1.78
C THR A 37 11.46 1.05 3.16
N THR A 38 11.23 0.08 4.05
CA THR A 38 10.81 0.29 5.46
C THR A 38 9.55 1.16 5.68
N THR A 39 8.76 1.40 4.64
CA THR A 39 7.47 2.09 4.72
C THR A 39 6.47 1.30 5.59
N HIS A 40 5.56 1.99 6.27
CA HIS A 40 4.37 1.37 6.87
C HIS A 40 3.08 1.94 6.26
N PHE A 41 2.26 1.06 5.68
CA PHE A 41 1.03 1.42 4.97
C PHE A 41 -0.23 0.89 5.66
N GLU A 42 -1.30 1.68 5.63
CA GLU A 42 -2.60 1.39 6.24
C GLU A 42 -3.72 1.51 5.20
N GLY A 43 -4.48 0.42 4.99
CA GLY A 43 -5.67 0.40 4.13
C GLY A 43 -5.61 -0.58 2.95
N ASN A 44 -6.69 -0.63 2.17
CA ASN A 44 -6.80 -1.49 0.99
C ASN A 44 -6.38 -0.71 -0.27
N ILE A 45 -5.37 -1.20 -0.99
CA ILE A 45 -4.94 -0.65 -2.29
C ILE A 45 -5.66 -1.42 -3.40
N LEU A 46 -6.34 -0.70 -4.29
CA LEU A 46 -6.91 -1.20 -5.53
C LEU A 46 -6.16 -0.53 -6.70
N SER A 47 -5.18 -1.25 -7.24
CA SER A 47 -4.33 -0.77 -8.34
C SER A 47 -4.81 -1.37 -9.67
N MET A 48 -5.01 -0.51 -10.67
CA MET A 48 -5.29 -0.96 -12.05
C MET A 48 -4.07 -1.60 -12.70
N THR A 49 -2.86 -1.28 -12.23
CA THR A 49 -1.63 -1.95 -12.71
C THR A 49 -0.98 -2.72 -11.56
N GLY A 50 0.32 -2.55 -11.33
CA GLY A 50 1.09 -3.28 -10.33
C GLY A 50 1.07 -2.62 -8.95
N ILE A 51 1.48 -3.40 -7.94
CA ILE A 51 1.83 -2.92 -6.60
C ILE A 51 3.20 -3.50 -6.24
N THR A 52 4.16 -2.62 -5.95
CA THR A 52 5.53 -3.02 -5.59
C THR A 52 5.83 -2.60 -4.15
N PHE A 53 6.28 -3.55 -3.36
CA PHE A 53 6.79 -3.34 -2.02
C PHE A 53 8.31 -3.50 -2.05
N GLN A 54 9.03 -2.42 -1.75
CA GLN A 54 10.49 -2.48 -1.61
C GLN A 54 10.88 -3.09 -0.26
N THR A 55 12.16 -3.43 -0.11
CA THR A 55 12.70 -4.19 1.03
C THR A 55 12.16 -3.70 2.38
N GLY A 56 11.55 -4.63 3.13
CA GLY A 56 11.13 -4.39 4.51
C GLY A 56 9.97 -3.41 4.68
N ALA A 57 9.31 -2.97 3.60
CA ALA A 57 8.02 -2.30 3.71
C ALA A 57 6.98 -3.23 4.37
N SER A 58 5.99 -2.63 5.04
CA SER A 58 4.92 -3.35 5.73
C SER A 58 3.56 -2.74 5.44
N MET A 59 2.52 -3.57 5.50
CA MET A 59 1.14 -3.10 5.42
C MET A 59 0.21 -3.80 6.39
N LYS A 60 -0.79 -3.05 6.84
CA LYS A 60 -2.04 -3.56 7.38
C LYS A 60 -3.16 -3.21 6.42
N GLY A 61 -3.68 -4.21 5.70
CA GLY A 61 -4.54 -3.97 4.55
C GLY A 61 -4.64 -5.11 3.56
N ARG A 62 -4.99 -4.77 2.32
CA ARG A 62 -5.01 -5.68 1.17
C ARG A 62 -4.33 -5.00 -0.03
N ALA A 63 -3.49 -5.74 -0.74
CA ALA A 63 -2.88 -5.30 -2.00
C ALA A 63 -3.59 -6.01 -3.15
N LEU A 64 -4.51 -5.30 -3.83
CA LEU A 64 -5.31 -5.83 -4.91
C LEU A 64 -4.87 -5.16 -6.22
N ALA A 65 -4.02 -5.84 -6.98
CA ALA A 65 -3.52 -5.41 -8.28
C ALA A 65 -4.25 -6.15 -9.40
N GLN A 66 -4.58 -5.49 -10.51
CA GLN A 66 -5.09 -6.17 -11.70
C GLN A 66 -3.98 -6.82 -12.54
N THR A 67 -2.71 -6.49 -12.27
CA THR A 67 -1.56 -7.18 -12.90
C THR A 67 -0.78 -8.02 -11.88
N ALA A 68 0.24 -7.47 -11.24
CA ALA A 68 1.14 -8.18 -10.35
C ALA A 68 1.34 -7.45 -9.02
N VAL A 69 1.59 -8.23 -7.97
CA VAL A 69 2.09 -7.74 -6.68
C VAL A 69 3.50 -8.29 -6.50
N VAL A 70 4.47 -7.41 -6.26
CA VAL A 70 5.88 -7.76 -6.05
C VAL A 70 6.27 -7.44 -4.62
N LEU A 71 6.88 -8.41 -3.94
CA LEU A 71 7.32 -8.31 -2.55
C LEU A 71 8.83 -8.58 -2.44
N ASP A 72 9.48 -7.84 -1.55
CA ASP A 72 10.85 -8.04 -1.09
C ASP A 72 10.89 -7.97 0.45
N ALA A 73 10.90 -9.13 1.11
CA ALA A 73 10.94 -9.28 2.56
C ALA A 73 9.88 -8.45 3.33
N ASN A 74 8.63 -8.43 2.84
CA ASN A 74 7.57 -7.59 3.40
C ASN A 74 6.62 -8.32 4.35
N ALA A 75 6.09 -7.58 5.31
CA ALA A 75 4.99 -8.03 6.17
C ALA A 75 3.65 -7.49 5.65
N VAL A 76 2.75 -8.39 5.24
CA VAL A 76 1.40 -8.05 4.74
C VAL A 76 0.35 -8.70 5.63
N THR A 77 -0.37 -7.89 6.42
CA THR A 77 -1.35 -8.40 7.40
C THR A 77 -2.76 -7.94 7.03
N LYS A 78 -3.71 -8.89 6.96
CA LYS A 78 -5.13 -8.58 6.72
C LYS A 78 -5.73 -7.78 7.90
N PRO A 79 -6.65 -6.83 7.65
CA PRO A 79 -7.35 -6.11 8.71
C PRO A 79 -8.27 -6.98 9.57
#